data_AF-A6JJ95-F1
#
_entry.id   AF-A6JJ95-F1
#
_cell.length_a   1.000
_cell.length_b   1.000
_cell.length_c   1.000
_cell.angle_alpha   90.00
_cell.angle_beta   90.00
_cell.angle_gamma   90.00
#
_symmetry.space_group_name_H-M   'P 1'
#
loop_
_entity.id
_entity.type
_entity.pdbx_description
1 polymer ?
#
loop_
_entity_poly.entity_id
_entity_poly.type
_entity_poly.pdbx_seq_one_letter_code
_entity_poly.pdbx_strand_id
1 'polypeptide(L)'
;MPGKPVLHYFDGRGRMEPIRWLLAAAGVEFEENFLKTRDDLARLRSDGSLMFEQVPMVEIDGMKLVQTKAILNYIATKYNLYGKDMKERALIDMYAEGVADLELMVLYYPYMPPGEKEASLAKIKDKARNRYFPAYEKVLKSHGQDYLVGNKLSRADVSLVELLYHVEEMDPGIVDNFPLLKALRTRVSNLPTVKKFLQPGSQRKPFDDEKCVESAKKIFS
;
A
#
# COMPACT_ATOMS: atom_id res chain seq x y z
N MET A 1 -10.37 -23.73 -12.17
CA MET A 1 -10.45 -22.27 -11.94
C MET A 1 -9.21 -21.89 -11.15
N PRO A 2 -8.48 -20.80 -11.48
CA PRO A 2 -7.42 -20.36 -10.58
C PRO A 2 -8.03 -20.04 -9.21
N GLY A 3 -7.39 -20.53 -8.14
CA GLY A 3 -7.84 -20.29 -6.77
C GLY A 3 -7.73 -18.80 -6.38
N LYS A 4 -8.24 -18.45 -5.19
CA LYS A 4 -8.05 -17.10 -4.62
C LYS A 4 -6.55 -16.80 -4.47
N PRO A 5 -6.10 -15.55 -4.66
CA PRO A 5 -4.73 -15.19 -4.32
C PRO A 5 -4.43 -15.50 -2.85
N VAL A 6 -3.24 -16.03 -2.56
CA VAL A 6 -2.78 -16.32 -1.19
C VAL A 6 -1.61 -15.40 -0.86
N LEU A 7 -1.77 -14.56 0.16
CA LEU A 7 -0.78 -13.58 0.60
C LEU A 7 0.04 -14.15 1.76
N HIS A 8 1.34 -14.29 1.56
CA HIS A 8 2.28 -14.77 2.59
C HIS A 8 3.04 -13.60 3.18
N TYR A 9 2.75 -13.29 4.45
CA TYR A 9 3.37 -12.20 5.20
C TYR A 9 3.15 -12.38 6.71
N PHE A 10 3.69 -11.50 7.56
CA PHE A 10 3.27 -11.46 8.96
C PHE A 10 1.91 -10.78 9.13
N ASP A 11 1.27 -10.97 10.28
CA ASP A 11 -0.03 -10.35 10.61
C ASP A 11 0.13 -8.87 11.00
N GLY A 12 0.39 -8.03 10.00
CA GLY A 12 0.50 -6.58 10.11
C GLY A 12 0.50 -5.92 8.74
N ARG A 13 0.63 -4.58 8.70
CA ARG A 13 0.63 -3.83 7.43
C ARG A 13 1.84 -4.21 6.59
N GLY A 14 3.01 -3.81 7.10
CA GLY A 14 4.29 -3.91 6.43
C GLY A 14 4.24 -3.59 4.92
N ARG A 15 4.98 -4.36 4.13
CA ARG A 15 5.04 -4.23 2.66
C ARG A 15 3.89 -4.94 1.92
N MET A 16 2.98 -5.59 2.65
CA MET A 16 1.85 -6.31 2.07
C MET A 16 0.56 -5.46 2.04
N GLU A 17 0.45 -4.44 2.88
CA GLU A 17 -0.73 -3.56 2.92
C GLU A 17 -1.13 -2.96 1.56
N PRO A 18 -0.22 -2.42 0.72
CA PRO A 18 -0.62 -1.90 -0.59
C PRO A 18 -1.19 -2.98 -1.51
N ILE A 19 -0.78 -4.23 -1.33
CA ILE A 19 -1.31 -5.37 -2.09
C ILE A 19 -2.74 -5.70 -1.64
N ARG A 20 -3.00 -5.67 -0.32
CA ARG A 20 -4.36 -5.85 0.24
C ARG A 20 -5.30 -4.75 -0.28
N TRP A 21 -4.87 -3.49 -0.23
CA TRP A 21 -5.63 -2.36 -0.75
C TRP A 21 -5.96 -2.50 -2.23
N LEU A 22 -4.99 -2.89 -3.07
CA LEU A 22 -5.21 -2.99 -4.51
C LEU A 22 -6.14 -4.16 -4.87
N LEU A 23 -5.98 -5.33 -4.24
CA LEU A 23 -6.89 -6.47 -4.42
C LEU A 23 -8.31 -6.11 -3.97
N ALA A 24 -8.42 -5.47 -2.80
CA ALA A 24 -9.71 -5.06 -2.27
C ALA A 24 -10.39 -4.02 -3.17
N ALA A 25 -9.67 -3.00 -3.66
CA ALA A 25 -10.20 -2.02 -4.60
C ALA A 25 -10.69 -2.67 -5.90
N ALA A 26 -9.97 -3.69 -6.39
CA ALA A 26 -10.34 -4.50 -7.55
C ALA A 26 -11.52 -5.47 -7.29
N GLY A 27 -12.01 -5.57 -6.04
CA GLY A 27 -13.10 -6.48 -5.68
C GLY A 27 -12.68 -7.95 -5.62
N VAL A 28 -11.39 -8.22 -5.42
CA VAL A 28 -10.82 -9.57 -5.42
C VAL A 28 -10.76 -10.07 -3.99
N GLU A 29 -11.39 -11.22 -3.73
CA GLU A 29 -11.21 -11.93 -2.47
C GLU A 29 -9.86 -12.64 -2.45
N PHE A 30 -9.18 -12.61 -1.31
CA PHE A 30 -7.87 -13.22 -1.12
C PHE A 30 -7.76 -13.86 0.27
N GLU A 31 -6.86 -14.83 0.38
CA GLU A 31 -6.52 -15.51 1.62
C GLU A 31 -5.18 -14.99 2.16
N GLU A 32 -4.98 -15.09 3.47
CA GLU A 32 -3.73 -14.70 4.13
C GLU A 32 -3.15 -15.90 4.88
N ASN A 33 -1.89 -16.22 4.56
CA ASN A 33 -1.09 -17.18 5.28
C ASN A 33 -0.06 -16.45 6.13
N PHE A 34 -0.34 -16.35 7.43
CA PHE A 34 0.50 -15.57 8.34
C PHE A 34 1.74 -16.33 8.80
N LEU A 35 2.91 -15.71 8.60
CA LEU A 35 4.13 -16.07 9.29
C LEU A 35 3.99 -15.70 10.76
N LYS A 36 4.17 -16.67 11.66
CA LYS A 36 4.09 -16.50 13.13
C LYS A 36 5.45 -16.69 13.78
N THR A 37 6.34 -17.44 13.15
CA THR A 37 7.65 -17.83 13.67
C THR A 37 8.74 -17.74 12.60
N ARG A 38 10.01 -17.76 13.04
CA ARG A 38 11.16 -17.90 12.12
C ARG A 38 11.08 -19.17 11.27
N ASP A 39 10.58 -20.26 11.86
CA ASP A 39 10.48 -21.55 11.19
C ASP A 39 9.48 -21.49 10.02
N ASP A 40 8.43 -20.67 10.12
CA ASP A 40 7.49 -20.47 9.00
C ASP A 40 8.19 -19.84 7.80
N LEU A 41 9.03 -18.81 8.03
CA LEU A 41 9.83 -18.18 6.98
C LEU A 41 10.92 -19.14 6.46
N ALA A 42 11.56 -19.91 7.33
CA ALA A 42 12.56 -20.89 6.95
C ALA A 42 11.97 -21.98 6.03
N ARG A 43 10.73 -22.43 6.28
CA ARG A 43 10.04 -23.40 5.41
C ARG A 43 9.84 -22.85 3.99
N LEU A 44 9.35 -21.61 3.85
CA LEU A 44 9.17 -20.95 2.55
C LEU A 44 10.50 -20.70 1.81
N ARG A 45 11.62 -20.56 2.53
CA ARG A 45 12.96 -20.51 1.91
C ARG A 45 13.37 -21.90 1.43
N SER A 46 13.21 -22.92 2.28
CA SER A 46 13.66 -24.29 2.00
C SER A 46 12.90 -24.98 0.87
N ASP A 47 11.62 -24.65 0.67
CA ASP A 47 10.79 -25.23 -0.39
C ASP A 47 10.93 -24.49 -1.75
N GLY A 48 11.82 -23.50 -1.82
CA GLY A 48 12.08 -22.73 -3.04
C GLY A 48 10.98 -21.73 -3.41
N SER A 49 10.01 -21.45 -2.52
CA SER A 49 8.92 -20.51 -2.80
C SER A 49 9.38 -19.05 -2.90
N LEU A 50 10.49 -18.69 -2.26
CA LEU A 50 10.98 -17.31 -2.18
C LEU A 50 12.23 -17.12 -3.03
N MET A 51 12.08 -16.62 -4.26
CA MET A 51 13.20 -16.37 -5.19
C MET A 51 14.35 -15.55 -4.59
N PHE A 52 14.03 -14.60 -3.70
CA PHE A 52 15.01 -13.76 -3.01
C PHE A 52 14.97 -13.94 -1.48
N GLU A 53 14.48 -15.09 -1.00
CA GLU A 53 14.40 -15.44 0.43
C GLU A 53 13.62 -14.45 1.31
N GLN A 54 12.77 -13.62 0.69
CA GLN A 54 12.04 -12.52 1.29
C GLN A 54 10.55 -12.61 0.96
N VAL A 55 9.73 -12.16 1.91
CA VAL A 55 8.33 -11.79 1.69
C VAL A 55 8.21 -10.26 1.60
N PRO A 56 7.18 -9.67 0.96
CA PRO A 56 5.92 -10.28 0.47
C PRO A 56 6.08 -11.35 -0.61
N MET A 57 5.27 -12.41 -0.48
CA MET A 57 5.03 -13.38 -1.55
C MET A 57 3.53 -13.56 -1.77
N VAL A 58 3.10 -13.64 -3.02
CA VAL A 58 1.71 -13.89 -3.39
C VAL A 58 1.61 -15.04 -4.37
N GLU A 59 0.81 -16.04 -4.02
CA GLU A 59 0.38 -17.07 -4.95
C GLU A 59 -0.80 -16.56 -5.77
N ILE A 60 -0.64 -16.44 -7.08
CA ILE A 60 -1.68 -15.94 -7.98
C ILE A 60 -1.47 -16.49 -9.39
N ASP A 61 -2.55 -17.01 -10.00
CA ASP A 61 -2.53 -17.55 -11.37
C ASP A 61 -1.41 -18.57 -11.66
N GLY A 62 -1.13 -19.43 -10.68
CA GLY A 62 -0.08 -20.45 -10.78
C GLY A 62 1.35 -19.95 -10.58
N MET A 63 1.53 -18.66 -10.28
CA MET A 63 2.83 -18.06 -9.95
C MET A 63 2.99 -17.87 -8.45
N LYS A 64 4.23 -17.95 -7.97
CA LYS A 64 4.66 -17.46 -6.65
C LYS A 64 5.44 -16.17 -6.85
N LEU A 65 4.74 -15.04 -6.82
CA LEU A 65 5.34 -13.72 -7.07
C LEU A 65 5.92 -13.14 -5.78
N VAL A 66 7.20 -12.79 -5.80
CA VAL A 66 7.86 -11.96 -4.77
C VAL A 66 8.13 -10.55 -5.32
N GLN A 67 8.62 -9.64 -4.48
CA GLN A 67 8.81 -8.21 -4.75
C GLN A 67 7.49 -7.44 -4.87
N THR A 68 7.24 -6.55 -3.89
CA THR A 68 5.98 -5.78 -3.77
C THR A 68 5.58 -5.09 -5.08
N LYS A 69 6.52 -4.43 -5.75
CA LYS A 69 6.25 -3.71 -7.01
C LYS A 69 5.83 -4.66 -8.14
N ALA A 70 6.49 -5.81 -8.28
CA ALA A 70 6.14 -6.80 -9.29
C ALA A 70 4.72 -7.35 -9.05
N ILE A 71 4.39 -7.67 -7.80
CA ILE A 71 3.06 -8.14 -7.40
C ILE A 71 2.00 -7.08 -7.72
N LEU A 72 2.21 -5.82 -7.32
CA LEU A 72 1.29 -4.71 -7.59
C LEU A 72 1.12 -4.45 -9.09
N ASN A 73 2.19 -4.52 -9.88
CA ASN A 73 2.14 -4.33 -11.34
C ASN A 73 1.29 -5.43 -12.01
N TYR A 74 1.45 -6.67 -11.57
CA TYR A 74 0.67 -7.80 -12.06
C TYR A 74 -0.82 -7.62 -11.76
N ILE A 75 -1.16 -7.34 -10.50
CA ILE A 75 -2.55 -7.12 -10.06
C ILE A 75 -3.16 -5.93 -10.80
N ALA A 76 -2.46 -4.80 -10.88
CA ALA A 76 -2.96 -3.62 -11.57
C ALA A 76 -3.22 -3.89 -13.06
N THR A 77 -2.34 -4.65 -13.71
CA THR A 77 -2.53 -5.05 -15.12
C THR A 77 -3.73 -5.98 -15.28
N LYS A 78 -3.79 -7.06 -14.48
CA LYS A 78 -4.84 -8.08 -14.52
C LYS A 78 -6.24 -7.48 -14.35
N TYR A 79 -6.38 -6.47 -13.49
CA TYR A 79 -7.67 -5.87 -13.16
C TYR A 79 -7.91 -4.49 -13.79
N ASN A 80 -7.15 -4.14 -14.85
CA ASN A 80 -7.33 -2.89 -15.62
C ASN A 80 -7.22 -1.59 -14.80
N LEU A 81 -6.32 -1.57 -13.82
CA LEU A 81 -5.99 -0.43 -12.95
C LEU A 81 -4.63 0.19 -13.32
N TYR A 82 -4.13 -0.07 -14.53
CA TYR A 82 -2.76 0.29 -14.96
C TYR A 82 -2.73 1.02 -16.30
N GLY A 83 -3.67 1.94 -16.51
CA GLY A 83 -3.74 2.80 -17.70
C GLY A 83 -4.04 2.03 -19.00
N LYS A 84 -4.44 2.76 -20.04
CA LYS A 84 -4.77 2.16 -21.35
C LYS A 84 -3.58 1.99 -22.28
N ASP A 85 -2.53 2.78 -22.08
CA ASP A 85 -1.36 2.84 -22.96
C ASP A 85 -0.06 3.10 -22.17
N MET A 86 1.07 3.08 -22.88
CA MET A 86 2.38 3.28 -22.28
C MET A 86 2.56 4.65 -21.62
N LYS A 87 1.86 5.71 -22.09
CA LYS A 87 1.98 7.06 -21.53
C LYS A 87 1.22 7.16 -20.23
N GLU A 88 -0.01 6.65 -20.17
CA GLU A 88 -0.76 6.57 -18.92
C GLU A 88 -0.05 5.69 -17.89
N ARG A 89 0.54 4.55 -18.30
CA ARG A 89 1.37 3.72 -17.43
C ARG A 89 2.55 4.46 -16.85
N ALA A 90 3.28 5.22 -17.66
CA ALA A 90 4.42 6.01 -17.19
C ALA A 90 4.00 7.05 -16.14
N LEU A 91 2.85 7.70 -16.30
CA LEU A 91 2.31 8.63 -15.29
C LEU A 91 1.91 7.89 -14.01
N ILE A 92 1.20 6.75 -14.13
CA ILE A 92 0.81 5.93 -12.99
C ILE A 92 2.03 5.45 -12.21
N ASP A 93 3.10 5.04 -12.89
CA ASP A 93 4.34 4.61 -12.24
C ASP A 93 5.04 5.77 -11.54
N MET A 94 5.19 6.92 -12.20
CA MET A 94 5.78 8.10 -11.58
C MET A 94 5.03 8.50 -10.29
N TYR A 95 3.70 8.44 -10.30
CA TYR A 95 2.89 8.76 -9.12
C TYR A 95 2.98 7.66 -8.05
N ALA A 96 2.86 6.39 -8.41
CA ALA A 96 2.94 5.28 -7.46
C ALA A 96 4.33 5.21 -6.78
N GLU A 97 5.41 5.50 -7.51
CA GLU A 97 6.76 5.54 -6.97
C GLU A 97 6.96 6.71 -5.99
N GLY A 98 6.39 7.89 -6.30
CA GLY A 98 6.37 9.01 -5.36
C GLY A 98 5.59 8.71 -4.08
N VAL A 99 4.47 7.97 -4.17
CA VAL A 99 3.74 7.47 -3.00
C VAL A 99 4.62 6.51 -2.21
N ALA A 100 5.25 5.54 -2.87
CA ALA A 100 6.08 4.53 -2.24
C ALA A 100 7.26 5.13 -1.44
N ASP A 101 7.87 6.21 -1.92
CA ASP A 101 8.95 6.91 -1.20
C ASP A 101 8.50 7.47 0.16
N LEU A 102 7.33 8.10 0.21
CA LEU A 102 6.78 8.63 1.47
C LEU A 102 6.23 7.51 2.35
N GLU A 103 5.53 6.55 1.76
CA GLU A 103 4.98 5.39 2.45
C GLU A 103 6.08 4.56 3.11
N LEU A 104 7.26 4.44 2.49
CA LEU A 104 8.40 3.75 3.08
C LEU A 104 8.83 4.40 4.42
N MET A 105 8.76 5.72 4.52
CA MET A 105 9.08 6.42 5.77
C MET A 105 8.03 6.17 6.84
N VAL A 106 6.75 6.17 6.47
CA VAL A 106 5.62 5.85 7.35
C VAL A 106 5.72 4.40 7.84
N LEU A 107 5.99 3.47 6.94
CA LEU A 107 6.21 2.05 7.21
C LEU A 107 7.30 1.81 8.26
N TYR A 108 8.43 2.53 8.19
CA TYR A 108 9.53 2.34 9.12
C TYR A 108 9.33 3.03 10.47
N TYR A 109 8.43 4.01 10.57
CA TYR A 109 8.23 4.79 11.78
C TYR A 109 7.99 3.96 13.06
N PRO A 110 7.13 2.91 13.08
CA PRO A 110 6.92 2.07 14.26
C PRO A 110 8.21 1.41 14.77
N TYR A 111 9.13 1.10 13.86
CA TYR A 111 10.35 0.34 14.09
C TYR A 111 11.54 1.21 14.50
N MET A 112 11.40 2.55 14.45
CA MET A 112 12.46 3.48 14.83
C MET A 112 12.76 3.44 16.34
N PRO A 113 14.02 3.68 16.76
CA PRO A 113 14.36 3.88 18.16
C PRO A 113 13.54 5.02 18.80
N PRO A 114 13.17 4.93 20.08
CA PRO A 114 12.36 5.97 20.74
C PRO A 114 12.94 7.40 20.60
N GLY A 115 14.27 7.55 20.71
CA GLY A 115 14.94 8.85 20.56
C GLY A 115 14.96 9.43 19.15
N GLU A 116 14.57 8.66 18.13
CA GLU A 116 14.53 9.10 16.73
C GLU A 116 13.11 9.32 16.20
N LYS A 117 12.08 8.87 16.94
CA LYS A 117 10.68 8.92 16.49
C LYS A 117 10.21 10.35 16.24
N GLU A 118 10.52 11.30 17.11
CA GLU A 118 10.08 12.69 16.95
C GLU A 118 10.64 13.33 15.66
N ALA A 119 11.95 13.19 15.44
CA ALA A 119 12.62 13.70 14.24
C ALA A 119 12.11 13.01 12.96
N SER A 120 11.86 11.70 13.01
CA SER A 120 11.29 10.94 11.89
C SER A 120 9.87 11.43 11.56
N LEU A 121 9.02 11.60 12.57
CA LEU A 121 7.66 12.12 12.42
C LEU A 121 7.67 13.53 11.81
N ALA A 122 8.51 14.44 12.32
CA ALA A 122 8.66 15.78 11.76
C ALA A 122 9.07 15.75 10.28
N LYS A 123 10.01 14.87 9.91
CA LYS A 123 10.46 14.69 8.52
C LYS A 123 9.37 14.13 7.61
N ILE A 124 8.56 13.18 8.09
CA ILE A 124 7.41 12.64 7.36
C ILE A 124 6.40 13.76 7.08
N LYS A 125 6.04 14.54 8.12
CA LYS A 125 5.09 15.65 8.00
C LYS A 125 5.58 16.74 7.05
N ASP A 126 6.84 17.13 7.15
CA ASP A 126 7.47 18.10 6.25
C ASP A 126 7.41 17.61 4.79
N LYS A 127 7.85 16.38 4.53
CA LYS A 127 7.83 15.82 3.17
C LYS A 127 6.40 15.72 2.62
N ALA A 128 5.45 15.28 3.42
CA ALA A 128 4.05 15.21 3.02
C ALA A 128 3.54 16.60 2.59
N ARG A 129 3.66 17.61 3.47
CA ARG A 129 3.11 18.96 3.25
C ARG A 129 3.87 19.78 2.20
N ASN A 130 5.19 19.64 2.13
CA ASN A 130 6.04 20.55 1.35
C ASN A 130 6.58 19.92 0.05
N ARG A 131 6.37 18.62 -0.17
CA ARG A 131 6.83 17.93 -1.39
C ARG A 131 5.74 17.12 -2.06
N TYR A 132 5.21 16.11 -1.39
CA TYR A 132 4.37 15.10 -2.04
C TYR A 132 2.94 15.59 -2.26
N PHE A 133 2.26 16.10 -1.23
CA PHE A 133 0.87 16.56 -1.39
C PHE A 133 0.73 17.73 -2.36
N PRO A 134 1.59 18.77 -2.36
CA PRO A 134 1.54 19.82 -3.37
C PRO A 134 1.66 19.27 -4.80
N ALA A 135 2.46 18.22 -5.01
CA ALA A 135 2.63 17.63 -6.34
C ALA A 135 1.34 16.95 -6.82
N TYR A 136 0.70 16.12 -5.99
CA TYR A 136 -0.56 15.45 -6.36
C TYR A 136 -1.76 16.42 -6.43
N GLU A 137 -1.84 17.39 -5.52
CA GLU A 137 -2.84 18.46 -5.58
C GLU A 137 -2.72 19.24 -6.89
N LYS A 138 -1.48 19.55 -7.33
CA LYS A 138 -1.22 20.20 -8.62
C LYS A 138 -1.64 19.32 -9.81
N VAL A 139 -1.41 18.01 -9.76
CA VAL A 139 -1.88 17.08 -10.80
C VAL A 139 -3.39 17.18 -10.95
N LEU A 140 -4.14 16.97 -9.86
CA LEU A 140 -5.61 17.06 -9.87
C LEU A 140 -6.10 18.42 -10.36
N LYS A 141 -5.45 19.51 -9.92
CA LYS A 141 -5.79 20.88 -10.34
C LYS A 141 -5.52 21.11 -11.84
N SER A 142 -4.46 20.52 -12.39
CA SER A 142 -4.02 20.78 -13.76
C SER A 142 -5.02 20.32 -14.81
N HIS A 143 -5.73 19.22 -14.55
CA HIS A 143 -6.69 18.65 -15.49
C HIS A 143 -8.14 18.71 -14.98
N GLY A 144 -8.37 18.98 -13.69
CA GLY A 144 -9.72 19.14 -13.12
C GLY A 144 -10.58 17.88 -13.20
N GLN A 145 -9.96 16.70 -13.15
CA GLN A 145 -10.62 15.40 -13.27
C GLN A 145 -10.73 14.70 -11.92
N ASP A 146 -11.52 13.63 -11.88
CA ASP A 146 -11.82 12.89 -10.67
C ASP A 146 -10.70 11.91 -10.25
N TYR A 147 -9.82 11.53 -11.17
CA TYR A 147 -8.73 10.59 -10.95
C TYR A 147 -7.42 11.15 -11.49
N LEU A 148 -6.31 10.67 -10.95
CA LEU A 148 -4.96 11.18 -11.28
C LEU A 148 -4.58 10.98 -12.75
N VAL A 149 -5.06 9.91 -13.39
CA VAL A 149 -4.70 9.55 -14.77
C VAL A 149 -5.93 9.07 -15.54
N GLY A 150 -6.11 9.59 -16.75
CA GLY A 150 -7.10 9.08 -17.71
C GLY A 150 -8.57 9.22 -17.28
N ASN A 151 -8.87 10.07 -16.29
CA ASN A 151 -10.18 10.21 -15.65
C ASN A 151 -10.83 8.87 -15.25
N LYS A 152 -10.02 7.90 -14.82
CA LYS A 152 -10.47 6.57 -14.41
C LYS A 152 -9.64 6.10 -13.23
N LEU A 153 -10.25 5.33 -12.32
CA LEU A 153 -9.53 4.71 -11.21
C LEU A 153 -8.34 3.90 -11.72
N SER A 154 -7.19 4.17 -11.13
CA SER A 154 -5.94 3.45 -11.33
C SER A 154 -5.32 3.07 -10.00
N ARG A 155 -4.25 2.24 -10.03
CA ARG A 155 -3.51 1.93 -8.81
C ARG A 155 -2.88 3.17 -8.15
N ALA A 156 -2.60 4.23 -8.92
CA ALA A 156 -2.03 5.46 -8.37
C ALA A 156 -3.02 6.13 -7.40
N ASP A 157 -4.32 6.15 -7.74
CA ASP A 157 -5.36 6.68 -6.87
C ASP A 157 -5.52 5.84 -5.60
N VAL A 158 -5.51 4.51 -5.75
CA VAL A 158 -5.62 3.57 -4.61
C VAL A 158 -4.45 3.73 -3.65
N SER A 159 -3.21 3.71 -4.16
CA SER A 159 -2.01 3.87 -3.34
C SER A 159 -1.91 5.25 -2.70
N LEU A 160 -2.30 6.32 -3.40
CA LEU A 160 -2.33 7.65 -2.81
C LEU A 160 -3.35 7.72 -1.67
N VAL A 161 -4.53 7.14 -1.84
CA VAL A 161 -5.57 7.16 -0.80
C VAL A 161 -5.18 6.33 0.41
N GLU A 162 -4.57 5.15 0.22
CA GLU A 162 -3.94 4.38 1.30
C GLU A 162 -2.97 5.26 2.12
N LEU A 163 -2.01 5.90 1.44
CA LEU A 163 -1.03 6.80 2.08
C LEU A 163 -1.72 7.94 2.84
N LEU A 164 -2.78 8.54 2.29
CA LEU A 164 -3.55 9.59 2.98
C LEU A 164 -4.18 9.09 4.28
N TYR A 165 -4.66 7.85 4.35
CA TYR A 165 -5.10 7.28 5.62
C TYR A 165 -3.93 7.10 6.60
N HIS A 166 -2.80 6.58 6.13
CA HIS A 166 -1.67 6.29 7.02
C HIS A 166 -1.05 7.56 7.63
N VAL A 167 -0.91 8.63 6.85
CA VAL A 167 -0.39 9.91 7.35
C VAL A 167 -1.39 10.67 8.22
N GLU A 168 -2.70 10.55 7.98
CA GLU A 168 -3.74 11.13 8.85
C GLU A 168 -3.79 10.44 10.22
N GLU A 169 -3.51 9.14 10.28
CA GLU A 169 -3.36 8.42 11.56
C GLU A 169 -2.19 8.97 12.40
N MET A 170 -1.18 9.58 11.75
CA MET A 170 -0.02 10.22 12.41
C MET A 170 -0.24 11.71 12.70
N ASP A 171 -1.07 12.39 11.91
CA ASP A 171 -1.43 13.80 12.05
C ASP A 171 -2.79 14.06 11.37
N PRO A 172 -3.89 14.14 12.16
CA PRO A 172 -5.24 14.26 11.61
C PRO A 172 -5.47 15.49 10.71
N GLY A 173 -4.68 16.56 10.89
CA GLY A 173 -4.81 17.81 10.11
C GLY A 173 -3.85 17.89 8.91
N ILE A 174 -3.12 16.82 8.59
CA ILE A 174 -2.05 16.88 7.58
C ILE A 174 -2.56 17.19 6.16
N VAL A 175 -3.83 16.88 5.88
CA VAL A 175 -4.45 17.05 4.55
C VAL A 175 -5.31 18.32 4.44
N ASP A 176 -5.45 19.12 5.49
CA ASP A 176 -6.49 20.17 5.54
C ASP A 176 -6.34 21.26 4.48
N ASN A 177 -5.10 21.56 4.08
CA ASN A 177 -4.81 22.55 3.05
C ASN A 177 -4.83 21.98 1.61
N PHE A 178 -5.26 20.72 1.44
CA PHE A 178 -5.25 20.01 0.16
C PHE A 178 -6.68 19.52 -0.20
N PRO A 179 -7.58 20.45 -0.59
CA PRO A 179 -8.99 20.12 -0.82
C PRO A 179 -9.21 19.09 -1.93
N LEU A 180 -8.37 19.06 -2.98
CA LEU A 180 -8.53 18.08 -4.07
C LEU A 180 -8.09 16.68 -3.62
N LEU A 181 -7.04 16.57 -2.80
CA LEU A 181 -6.67 15.30 -2.15
C LEU A 181 -7.77 14.79 -1.21
N LYS A 182 -8.38 15.68 -0.41
CA LYS A 182 -9.54 15.31 0.43
C LYS A 182 -10.70 14.79 -0.43
N ALA A 183 -11.00 15.46 -1.54
CA ALA A 183 -12.04 15.03 -2.46
C ALA A 183 -11.72 13.67 -3.12
N LEU A 184 -10.48 13.45 -3.57
CA LEU A 184 -10.02 12.17 -4.10
C LEU A 184 -10.18 11.05 -3.08
N ARG A 185 -9.72 11.27 -1.84
CA ARG A 185 -9.88 10.32 -0.74
C ARG A 185 -11.34 9.96 -0.53
N THR A 186 -12.23 10.96 -0.38
CA THR A 186 -13.67 10.71 -0.22
C THR A 186 -14.24 9.91 -1.39
N ARG A 187 -13.88 10.25 -2.64
CA ARG A 187 -14.37 9.58 -3.84
C ARG A 187 -13.96 8.11 -3.87
N VAL A 188 -12.68 7.81 -3.68
CA VAL A 188 -12.15 6.43 -3.71
C VAL A 188 -12.67 5.62 -2.52
N SER A 189 -12.72 6.20 -1.32
CA SER A 189 -13.27 5.54 -0.12
C SER A 189 -14.75 5.18 -0.24
N ASN A 190 -15.50 5.88 -1.10
CA ASN A 190 -16.92 5.62 -1.35
C ASN A 190 -17.17 4.55 -2.42
N LEU A 191 -16.15 4.07 -3.14
CA LEU A 191 -16.30 2.94 -4.04
C LEU A 191 -16.77 1.71 -3.24
N PRO A 192 -17.78 0.94 -3.70
CA PRO A 192 -18.35 -0.14 -2.89
C PRO A 192 -17.31 -1.14 -2.34
N THR A 193 -16.32 -1.50 -3.16
CA THR A 193 -15.25 -2.43 -2.82
C THR A 193 -14.30 -1.86 -1.76
N VAL A 194 -13.85 -0.60 -1.93
CA VAL A 194 -13.00 0.09 -0.96
C VAL A 194 -13.76 0.39 0.33
N LYS A 195 -15.02 0.84 0.24
CA LYS A 195 -15.89 1.09 1.39
C LYS A 195 -16.05 -0.15 2.24
N LYS A 196 -16.26 -1.33 1.62
CA LYS A 196 -16.28 -2.63 2.30
C LYS A 196 -14.94 -2.91 3.00
N PHE A 197 -13.82 -2.65 2.32
CA PHE A 197 -12.48 -2.84 2.88
C PHE A 197 -12.15 -1.89 4.05
N LEU A 198 -12.77 -0.71 4.10
CA LEU A 198 -12.60 0.23 5.20
C LEU A 198 -13.48 -0.08 6.43
N GLN A 199 -14.46 -0.99 6.31
CA GLN A 199 -15.31 -1.37 7.45
C GLN A 199 -14.57 -2.25 8.47
N PRO A 200 -14.99 -2.23 9.75
CA PRO A 200 -14.53 -3.19 10.74
C PRO A 200 -14.69 -4.64 10.27
N GLY A 201 -13.72 -5.50 10.62
CA GLY A 201 -13.73 -6.92 10.25
C GLY A 201 -13.24 -7.22 8.83
N SER A 202 -12.80 -6.21 8.07
CA SER A 202 -12.08 -6.44 6.81
C SER A 202 -10.65 -6.94 7.05
N GLN A 203 -9.96 -7.28 5.96
CA GLN A 203 -8.55 -7.67 5.99
C GLN A 203 -7.57 -6.48 6.05
N ARG A 204 -8.05 -5.23 6.12
CA ARG A 204 -7.21 -4.04 6.33
C ARG A 204 -6.51 -4.14 7.67
N LYS A 205 -5.19 -3.93 7.71
CA LYS A 205 -4.42 -4.03 8.96
C LYS A 205 -4.35 -2.65 9.65
N PRO A 206 -4.42 -2.61 10.99
CA PRO A 206 -4.22 -1.37 11.74
C PRO A 206 -2.76 -0.92 11.68
N PHE A 207 -2.48 0.30 12.13
CA PHE A 207 -1.10 0.78 12.28
C PHE A 207 -0.31 -0.18 13.19
N ASP A 208 0.93 -0.51 12.81
CA ASP A 208 1.73 -1.48 13.56
C ASP A 208 2.05 -0.94 14.97
N ASP A 209 1.48 -1.58 15.99
CA ASP A 209 1.74 -1.29 17.39
C ASP A 209 3.02 -2.00 17.90
N GLU A 210 3.36 -1.81 19.17
CA GLU A 210 4.57 -2.42 19.77
C GLU A 210 4.55 -3.95 19.69
N LYS A 211 3.38 -4.57 19.87
CA LYS A 211 3.20 -6.02 19.82
C LYS A 211 3.41 -6.55 18.40
N CYS A 212 2.88 -5.84 17.40
CA CYS A 212 3.09 -6.12 15.98
C CYS A 212 4.58 -6.03 15.63
N VAL A 213 5.25 -4.95 16.05
CA VAL A 213 6.68 -4.74 15.84
C VAL A 213 7.52 -5.84 16.49
N GLU A 214 7.20 -6.26 17.72
CA GLU A 214 7.90 -7.36 18.38
C GLU A 214 7.70 -8.70 17.65
N SER A 215 6.48 -8.97 17.20
CA SER A 215 6.14 -10.18 16.44
C SER A 215 6.90 -10.22 15.11
N ALA A 216 6.92 -9.11 14.37
CA ALA A 216 7.69 -8.98 13.15
C ALA A 216 9.20 -9.18 13.40
N LYS A 217 9.76 -8.56 14.45
CA LYS A 217 11.16 -8.77 14.84
C LYS A 217 11.45 -10.25 15.11
N LYS A 218 10.59 -10.96 15.83
CA LYS A 218 10.77 -12.40 16.08
C LYS A 218 10.84 -13.22 14.80
N ILE A 219 10.06 -12.88 13.77
CA ILE A 219 10.04 -13.60 12.49
C ILE A 219 11.27 -13.30 11.63
N PHE A 220 11.71 -12.04 11.57
CA PHE A 220 12.71 -11.57 10.59
C PHE A 220 14.12 -11.30 11.13
N SER A 221 14.30 -11.26 12.46
CA SER A 221 15.64 -11.19 13.07
C SER A 221 16.40 -12.49 12.91
#